data_AF-A0A074Z137-F1
#
_entry.id   AF-A0A074Z137-F1
#
_cell.length_a   1.000
_cell.length_b   1.000
_cell.length_c   1.000
_cell.angle_alpha   90.00
_cell.angle_beta   90.00
_cell.angle_gamma   90.00
#
_symmetry.space_group_name_H-M   'P 1'
#
loop_
_entity.id
_entity.type
_entity.pdbx_description
1 polymer ?
#
loop_
_entity_poly.entity_id
_entity_poly.type
_entity_poly.pdbx_seq_one_letter_code
_entity_poly.pdbx_strand_id
1 'polypeptide(L)'
;MGSPISGLIAEIAMQKLERIVLPDIKPQIWVRYVEDTFAVVRENELLRAEELLNNVFPDIQFTMETEENNNLASLDGFATGFMGEEEKYSHDPKSMNQDNT
;
A
#
# COMPACT_ATOMS: atom_id res chain seq x y z
N MET A 1 3.02 -2.88 -28.42
CA MET A 1 2.67 -4.13 -27.72
C MET A 1 3.93 -4.97 -27.67
N GLY A 2 4.56 -5.07 -26.49
CA GLY A 2 5.89 -5.66 -26.30
C GLY A 2 5.95 -7.16 -26.58
N SER A 3 7.16 -7.72 -26.43
CA SER A 3 7.40 -9.16 -26.53
C SER A 3 6.47 -9.94 -25.60
N PRO A 4 5.89 -11.08 -26.02
CA PRO A 4 5.06 -11.92 -25.14
C PRO A 4 5.80 -12.42 -23.88
N ILE A 5 7.13 -12.29 -23.85
CA ILE A 5 7.98 -12.69 -22.72
C ILE A 5 8.13 -11.55 -21.70
N SER A 6 7.96 -10.28 -22.09
CA SER A 6 8.25 -9.15 -21.20
C SER A 6 7.35 -9.13 -19.98
N GLY A 7 6.05 -9.45 -20.13
CA GLY A 7 5.13 -9.54 -19.00
C GLY A 7 5.52 -10.64 -18.00
N LEU A 8 6.07 -11.76 -18.46
CA LEU A 8 6.55 -12.83 -17.58
C LEU A 8 7.82 -12.40 -16.82
N ILE A 9 8.72 -11.67 -17.48
CA ILE A 9 9.92 -11.12 -16.83
C ILE A 9 9.52 -10.09 -15.77
N ALA A 10 8.57 -9.19 -16.08
CA ALA A 10 8.06 -8.22 -15.14
C ALA A 10 7.41 -8.91 -13.92
N GLU A 11 6.59 -9.93 -14.14
CA GLU A 11 5.98 -10.73 -13.07
C GLU A 11 7.03 -11.35 -12.14
N ILE A 12 8.08 -11.96 -12.70
CA ILE A 12 9.17 -12.57 -11.91
C ILE A 12 9.93 -11.50 -11.12
N ALA A 13 10.19 -10.34 -11.72
CA ALA A 13 10.86 -9.23 -11.05
C ALA A 13 10.04 -8.72 -9.86
N MET A 14 8.73 -8.53 -10.04
CA MET A 14 7.84 -8.08 -8.98
C MET A 14 7.68 -9.13 -7.86
N GLN A 15 7.61 -10.42 -8.18
CA GLN A 15 7.60 -11.47 -7.14
C GLN A 15 8.89 -11.49 -6.32
N LYS A 16 10.04 -11.21 -6.94
CA LYS A 16 11.32 -11.10 -6.23
C LYS A 16 11.33 -9.87 -5.32
N LEU A 17 10.82 -8.73 -5.80
CA LEU A 17 10.69 -7.50 -5.03
C LEU A 17 9.86 -7.74 -3.77
N GLU A 18 8.65 -8.30 -3.93
CA GLU A 18 7.73 -8.59 -2.83
C GLU A 18 8.38 -9.46 -1.75
N ARG A 19 9.11 -10.52 -2.15
CA ARG A 19 9.77 -11.41 -1.20
C ARG A 19 10.86 -10.74 -0.38
N ILE A 20 11.53 -9.73 -0.92
CA ILE A 20 12.62 -9.03 -0.23
C ILE A 20 12.04 -7.89 0.63
N VAL A 21 11.07 -7.15 0.10
CA VAL A 21 10.58 -5.90 0.69
C VAL A 21 9.49 -6.14 1.72
N LEU A 22 8.49 -7.00 1.43
CA LEU A 22 7.33 -7.21 2.32
C LEU A 22 7.68 -7.64 3.75
N PRO A 23 8.66 -8.55 3.98
CA PRO A 23 9.03 -8.92 5.34
C PRO A 23 9.60 -7.76 6.16
N ASP A 24 10.18 -6.75 5.50
CA ASP A 24 10.86 -5.65 6.17
C ASP A 24 9.95 -4.46 6.43
N ILE A 25 9.21 -4.01 5.41
CA ILE A 25 8.29 -2.85 5.51
C ILE A 25 6.93 -3.20 6.12
N LYS A 26 6.48 -4.46 6.00
CA LYS A 26 5.20 -4.99 6.51
C LYS A 26 4.01 -4.03 6.29
N PRO A 27 3.61 -3.81 5.02
CA PRO A 27 2.53 -2.89 4.72
C PRO A 27 1.20 -3.41 5.28
N GLN A 28 0.28 -2.50 5.59
CA GLN A 28 -1.09 -2.86 6.00
C GLN A 28 -1.88 -3.41 4.82
N ILE A 29 -1.69 -2.80 3.64
CA ILE A 29 -2.31 -3.19 2.37
C ILE A 29 -1.21 -3.28 1.32
N TRP A 30 -1.26 -4.32 0.50
CA TRP A 30 -0.42 -4.48 -0.68
C TRP A 30 -1.28 -4.99 -1.85
N VAL A 31 -1.39 -4.19 -2.90
CA VAL A 31 -2.16 -4.51 -4.11
C VAL A 31 -1.24 -4.34 -5.31
N ARG A 32 -1.14 -5.37 -6.15
CA ARG A 32 -0.27 -5.36 -7.33
C ARG A 32 -1.07 -5.52 -8.62
N TYR A 33 -0.73 -4.72 -9.63
CA TYR A 33 -1.24 -4.82 -11.00
C TYR A 33 -0.08 -4.88 -12.01
N VAL A 34 0.29 -6.09 -12.41
CA VAL A 34 1.41 -6.41 -13.33
C VAL A 34 2.74 -5.76 -12.92
N GLU A 35 2.97 -4.49 -13.29
CA GLU A 35 4.19 -3.72 -13.02
C GLU A 35 3.99 -2.66 -11.92
N ASP A 36 2.73 -2.27 -11.65
CA ASP A 36 2.40 -1.25 -10.67
C ASP A 36 2.01 -1.87 -9.33
N THR A 37 2.34 -1.16 -8.24
CA THR A 37 2.00 -1.60 -6.88
C THR A 37 1.45 -0.44 -6.07
N PHE A 38 0.37 -0.69 -5.35
CA PHE A 38 -0.17 0.17 -4.32
C PHE A 38 0.08 -0.44 -2.94
N ALA A 39 0.66 0.34 -2.03
CA ALA A 39 0.97 -0.11 -0.68
C ALA A 39 0.60 0.94 0.36
N VAL A 40 -0.02 0.51 1.46
CA VAL A 40 -0.24 1.36 2.63
C VAL A 40 0.82 1.00 3.67
N VAL A 41 1.76 1.92 3.88
CA VAL A 41 2.86 1.78 4.86
C VAL A 41 2.76 2.89 5.92
N ARG A 42 3.46 2.71 7.05
CA ARG A 42 3.58 3.77 8.05
C ARG A 42 4.48 4.88 7.52
N GLU A 43 4.14 6.13 7.82
CA GLU A 43 4.88 7.32 7.35
C GLU A 43 6.37 7.26 7.72
N ASN A 44 6.69 6.79 8.92
CA ASN A 44 8.07 6.65 9.39
C ASN A 44 8.89 5.57 8.64
N GLU A 45 8.23 4.66 7.91
CA GLU A 45 8.87 3.63 7.09
C GLU A 45 8.94 4.03 5.61
N LEU A 46 8.38 5.17 5.19
CA LEU A 46 8.34 5.59 3.79
C LEU A 46 9.75 5.72 3.19
N LEU A 47 10.63 6.48 3.84
CA LEU A 47 12.02 6.65 3.39
C LEU A 47 12.76 5.32 3.32
N ARG A 48 12.54 4.46 4.32
CA ARG A 48 13.15 3.14 4.38
C ARG A 48 12.63 2.23 3.27
N ALA A 49 11.34 2.29 2.96
CA ALA A 49 10.72 1.54 1.88
C ALA A 49 11.28 2.00 0.52
N GLU A 50 11.41 3.31 0.29
CA GLU A 50 12.01 3.88 -0.91
C GLU A 50 13.47 3.42 -1.10
N GLU A 51 14.28 3.49 -0.04
CA GLU A 51 15.66 3.00 -0.07
C GLU A 51 15.73 1.50 -0.36
N LEU A 52 14.88 0.69 0.29
CA LEU A 52 14.83 -0.76 0.06
C LEU A 52 14.42 -1.08 -1.39
N LEU A 53 13.38 -0.43 -1.90
CA LEU A 53 12.89 -0.62 -3.26
C LEU A 53 14.00 -0.32 -4.29
N ASN A 54 14.65 0.84 -4.17
CA ASN A 54 15.74 1.24 -5.06
C ASN A 54 17.00 0.35 -4.93
N ASN A 55 17.23 -0.27 -3.77
CA ASN A 55 18.35 -1.18 -3.57
C ASN A 55 18.12 -2.59 -4.14
N VAL A 56 16.88 -3.04 -4.28
CA VAL A 56 16.59 -4.40 -4.81
C VAL A 56 16.94 -4.51 -6.29
N PHE A 57 16.70 -3.44 -7.05
CA PHE A 57 17.06 -3.35 -8.46
C PHE A 57 17.86 -2.07 -8.70
N PRO A 58 19.20 -2.10 -8.61
CA PRO A 58 20.03 -0.89 -8.76
C PRO A 58 19.91 -0.24 -10.15
N ASP A 59 19.45 -1.00 -11.15
CA ASP A 59 19.23 -0.52 -12.52
C ASP A 59 17.83 0.08 -12.73
N ILE A 60 16.94 0.00 -11.73
CA ILE A 60 15.55 0.47 -11.80
C ILE A 60 15.30 1.44 -10.65
N GLN A 61 15.00 2.69 -10.97
CA GLN A 61 14.60 3.66 -9.96
C GLN A 61 13.08 3.54 -9.75
N PHE A 62 12.67 3.17 -8.53
CA PHE A 62 11.27 3.17 -8.14
C PHE A 62 10.83 4.58 -7.81
N THR A 63 9.70 4.99 -8.39
CA THR A 63 9.03 6.24 -8.03
C THR A 63 7.92 5.90 -7.04
N MET A 64 7.88 6.63 -5.92
CA MET A 64 6.83 6.50 -4.91
C MET A 64 6.00 7.78 -4.89
N GLU A 65 4.67 7.63 -4.95
CA GLU A 65 3.72 8.71 -4.75
C GLU A 65 3.10 8.53 -3.37
N THR A 66 3.24 9.53 -2.50
CA THR A 66 2.65 9.52 -1.15
C THR A 66 1.32 10.25 -1.15
N GLU A 67 0.36 9.79 -0.34
CA GLU A 67 -0.90 10.51 -0.15
C GLU A 67 -0.64 11.84 0.56
N GLU A 68 -1.12 12.94 -0.02
CA GLU A 68 -1.11 14.26 0.61
C GLU A 68 -2.54 14.80 0.63
N ASN A 69 -3.05 15.18 1.81
CA ASN A 69 -4.42 15.71 1.98
C ASN A 69 -5.53 14.81 1.42
N ASN A 70 -5.48 13.51 1.72
CA ASN A 70 -6.40 12.48 1.21
C ASN A 70 -6.41 12.32 -0.33
N ASN A 71 -5.35 12.77 -1.00
CA ASN A 71 -5.20 12.64 -2.45
C ASN A 71 -3.87 11.93 -2.74
N LEU A 72 -3.93 10.88 -3.55
CA LEU A 72 -2.76 10.18 -4.05
C LEU A 72 -2.76 10.31 -5.57
N ALA A 73 -1.70 10.89 -6.14
CA ALA A 73 -1.58 11.05 -7.59
C ALA A 73 -1.23 9.70 -8.23
N SER A 74 -2.21 8.80 -8.33
CA SER A 74 -2.03 7.53 -9.05
C SER A 74 -2.07 7.76 -10.57
N LEU A 75 -1.24 7.01 -11.30
CA LEU A 75 -1.39 6.81 -12.74
C LEU A 75 -2.83 6.33 -13.01
N ASP A 76 -3.61 7.20 -13.67
CA ASP A 76 -5.00 7.00 -14.08
C ASP A 76 -6.01 6.73 -12.94
N GLY A 77 -6.29 7.75 -12.13
CA GLY A 77 -7.66 8.00 -11.62
C GLY A 77 -8.20 7.12 -10.47
N PHE A 78 -7.36 6.46 -9.67
CA PHE A 78 -7.80 5.75 -8.47
C PHE A 78 -7.19 6.34 -7.20
N ALA A 79 -7.83 7.38 -6.64
CA ALA A 79 -7.55 7.83 -5.27
C ALA A 79 -8.69 8.66 -4.63
N THR A 80 -9.96 8.33 -4.89
CA THR A 80 -11.09 9.02 -4.21
C THR A 80 -12.07 8.06 -3.52
N GLY A 81 -11.77 6.75 -3.47
CA GLY A 81 -12.75 5.74 -3.03
C GLY A 81 -12.31 4.77 -1.94
N PHE A 82 -11.02 4.68 -1.58
CA PHE A 82 -10.55 3.64 -0.65
C PHE A 82 -10.37 4.11 0.81
N MET A 83 -10.47 5.41 1.09
CA MET A 83 -10.23 6.00 2.42
C MET A 83 -11.51 6.53 3.10
N GLY A 84 -12.69 6.02 2.72
CA GLY A 84 -13.97 6.49 3.24
C GLY A 84 -14.84 5.37 3.77
N GLU A 85 -14.49 4.80 4.93
CA GLU A 85 -15.40 4.20 5.93
C GLU A 85 -14.62 3.44 7.03
N GLU A 86 -13.94 4.15 7.95
CA GLU A 86 -13.56 3.56 9.25
C GLU A 86 -13.80 4.54 10.43
N GLU A 87 -14.92 5.27 10.41
CA GLU A 87 -15.39 5.97 11.61
C GLU A 87 -16.86 5.65 11.92
N LYS A 88 -17.19 4.40 12.26
CA LYS A 88 -18.37 4.06 13.08
C LYS A 88 -18.19 2.80 13.92
N TYR A 89 -17.34 2.87 14.94
CA TYR A 89 -17.58 2.13 16.17
C TYR A 89 -17.46 3.09 17.36
N SER A 90 -18.49 3.92 17.53
CA SER A 90 -18.83 4.47 18.84
C SER A 90 -19.17 3.30 19.75
N HIS A 91 -18.26 2.94 20.66
CA HIS A 91 -18.63 2.21 21.87
C HIS A 91 -19.01 3.25 22.91
N ASP A 92 -20.26 3.72 22.86
CA ASP A 92 -20.94 4.30 24.00
C ASP A 92 -21.08 3.22 25.08
N PRO A 93 -20.41 3.30 26.24
CA PRO A 93 -20.72 2.42 27.34
C PRO A 93 -22.06 2.86 27.93
N LYS A 94 -23.13 2.20 27.46
CA LYS A 94 -24.44 2.02 28.09
C LYS A 94 -24.68 2.88 29.34
N SER A 95 -25.32 4.03 29.18
CA SER A 95 -26.23 4.53 30.21
C SER A 95 -27.54 3.74 30.11
N MET A 96 -27.75 2.76 31.00
CA MET A 96 -29.12 2.38 31.37
C MET A 96 -29.12 1.78 32.77
N ASN A 97 -29.54 2.61 33.71
CA ASN A 97 -30.01 2.22 35.04
C ASN A 97 -31.07 1.13 34.93
N GLN A 98 -31.06 0.19 35.88
CA GLN A 98 -32.29 -0.38 36.42
C GLN A 98 -32.03 -0.88 37.83
N ASP A 99 -32.59 -0.15 38.80
CA ASP A 99 -32.98 -0.64 40.11
C ASP A 99 -33.85 -1.89 39.94
N ASN A 100 -33.55 -3.00 40.64
CA ASN A 100 -34.58 -3.76 41.38
C ASN A 100 -34.00 -4.84 42.31
N THR A 101 -34.45 -4.77 43.58
CA THR A 101 -34.45 -5.74 44.70
C THR A 101 -33.12 -6.10 45.36
#